data_AF-A0A4S1DVB0-F1
#
_entry.id   AF-A0A4S1DVB0-F1
#
_cell.length_a   1.000
_cell.length_b   1.000
_cell.length_c   1.000
_cell.angle_alpha   90.00
_cell.angle_beta   90.00
_cell.angle_gamma   90.00
#
_symmetry.space_group_name_H-M   'P 1'
#
loop_
_entity.id
_entity.type
_entity.pdbx_description
1 polymer ?
#
loop_
_entity_poly.entity_id
_entity_poly.type
_entity_poly.pdbx_seq_one_letter_code
_entity_poly.pdbx_strand_id
1 'polypeptide(L)'
;MKPLKKIIRSILYLSMIPAGYIIVSLLLTFVTVNKTVDNVHAVNTIYLNTNGVHLDVIIPVHQIDEGLILGLDVEDEAQYLSFGWGDENFYLNTPTWGDLTFKNAFDALFLKGNSLIHLTKYFRKYPNWVAVNVTKVQLETLNHYLSDSFKLDGSGEKIILKGKGYSDNDEFYRANGSYSCFKTCNTWVNSAFKTSGLKSCYWTPFDFGLINKYTD
;
A
#
# COMPACT_ATOMS: atom_id res chain seq x y z
N MET A 1 -40.09 26.05 10.20
CA MET A 1 -40.15 24.57 10.03
C MET A 1 -39.88 24.07 8.61
N LYS A 2 -40.43 24.67 7.54
CA LYS A 2 -40.16 24.28 6.13
C LYS A 2 -38.69 24.40 5.67
N PRO A 3 -37.91 25.45 6.03
CA PRO A 3 -36.50 25.54 5.61
C PRO A 3 -35.60 24.53 6.32
N LEU A 4 -35.84 24.28 7.62
CA LEU A 4 -35.09 23.28 8.39
C LEU A 4 -35.26 21.86 7.82
N LYS A 5 -36.48 21.47 7.43
CA LYS A 5 -36.73 20.17 6.77
C LYS A 5 -36.01 20.05 5.41
N LYS A 6 -35.88 21.14 4.65
CA LYS A 6 -35.12 21.14 3.39
C LYS A 6 -33.62 20.98 3.63
N ILE A 7 -33.07 21.71 4.61
CA ILE A 7 -31.65 21.60 4.98
C ILE A 7 -31.30 20.19 5.44
N ILE A 8 -32.10 19.60 6.34
CA ILE A 8 -31.91 18.22 6.81
C ILE A 8 -31.95 17.23 5.63
N ARG A 9 -32.90 17.39 4.73
CA ARG A 9 -33.04 16.51 3.55
C ARG A 9 -31.85 16.66 2.59
N SER A 10 -31.33 17.86 2.39
CA SER A 10 -30.12 18.11 1.59
C SER A 10 -28.87 17.49 2.22
N ILE A 11 -28.70 17.62 3.54
CA ILE A 11 -27.59 16.96 4.28
C ILE A 11 -27.68 15.44 4.13
N LEU A 12 -28.88 14.87 4.28
CA LEU A 12 -29.11 13.45 4.11
C LEU A 12 -28.72 12.98 2.71
N TYR A 13 -29.15 13.68 1.65
CA TYR A 13 -28.76 13.33 0.28
C TYR A 13 -27.26 13.45 0.04
N LEU A 14 -26.60 14.46 0.61
CA LEU A 14 -25.14 14.62 0.48
C LEU A 14 -24.41 13.47 1.18
N SER A 15 -24.90 13.01 2.34
CA SER A 15 -24.31 11.89 3.09
C SER A 15 -24.49 10.51 2.42
N MET A 16 -25.44 10.37 1.49
CA MET A 16 -25.63 9.11 0.76
C MET A 16 -24.44 8.76 -0.14
N ILE A 17 -23.70 9.74 -0.64
CA ILE A 17 -22.52 9.50 -1.51
C ILE A 17 -21.40 8.79 -0.73
N PRO A 18 -20.87 9.33 0.39
CA PRO A 18 -19.85 8.63 1.16
C PRO A 18 -20.37 7.32 1.77
N ALA A 19 -21.65 7.27 2.19
CA ALA A 19 -22.24 6.02 2.67
C ALA A 19 -22.28 4.94 1.58
N GLY A 20 -22.70 5.31 0.36
CA GLY A 20 -22.72 4.42 -0.79
C GLY A 20 -21.31 3.96 -1.17
N TYR A 21 -20.33 4.86 -1.17
CA TYR A 21 -18.93 4.51 -1.37
C TYR A 21 -18.43 3.48 -0.35
N ILE A 22 -18.70 3.68 0.95
CA ILE A 22 -18.30 2.73 2.00
C ILE A 22 -18.97 1.37 1.80
N ILE A 23 -20.28 1.34 1.52
CA ILE A 23 -21.02 0.09 1.29
C ILE A 23 -20.43 -0.68 0.10
N VAL A 24 -20.23 -0.02 -1.04
CA VAL A 24 -19.62 -0.65 -2.23
C VAL A 24 -18.20 -1.11 -1.92
N SER A 25 -17.41 -0.30 -1.22
CA SER A 25 -16.05 -0.63 -0.81
C SER A 25 -15.99 -1.91 0.04
N LEU A 26 -16.89 -2.03 1.01
CA LEU A 26 -17.03 -3.22 1.86
C LEU A 26 -17.43 -4.44 1.03
N LEU A 27 -18.46 -4.31 0.17
CA LEU A 27 -18.91 -5.41 -0.69
C LEU A 27 -17.76 -5.94 -1.57
N LEU A 28 -17.01 -5.06 -2.23
CA LEU A 28 -15.88 -5.44 -3.08
C LEU A 28 -14.70 -6.01 -2.29
N THR A 29 -14.53 -5.60 -1.02
CA THR A 29 -13.50 -6.12 -0.11
C THR A 29 -13.71 -7.60 0.19
N PHE A 30 -14.96 -8.04 0.36
CA PHE A 30 -15.29 -9.43 0.65
C PHE A 30 -15.26 -10.35 -0.58
N VAL A 31 -15.33 -9.80 -1.79
CA VAL A 31 -15.15 -10.57 -3.02
C VAL A 31 -13.68 -10.97 -3.15
N THR A 32 -13.38 -12.25 -2.93
CA THR A 32 -12.02 -12.80 -3.05
C THR A 32 -11.76 -13.25 -4.49
N VAL A 33 -10.63 -12.80 -5.05
CA VAL A 33 -10.09 -13.23 -6.35
C VAL A 33 -8.80 -14.04 -6.14
N ASN A 34 -8.37 -14.78 -7.16
CA ASN A 34 -7.21 -15.69 -7.11
C ASN A 34 -7.29 -16.69 -5.94
N LYS A 35 -8.45 -17.36 -5.81
CA LYS A 35 -8.75 -18.24 -4.66
C LYS A 35 -7.84 -19.47 -4.58
N THR A 36 -7.29 -19.91 -5.71
CA THR A 36 -6.38 -21.05 -5.80
C THR A 36 -4.99 -20.63 -5.37
N VAL A 37 -4.64 -20.94 -4.13
CA VAL A 37 -3.26 -20.81 -3.66
C VAL A 37 -2.53 -22.07 -4.06
N ASP A 38 -1.56 -21.94 -4.97
CA ASP A 38 -0.69 -23.05 -5.36
C ASP A 38 0.37 -23.31 -4.28
N ASN A 39 -0.10 -23.73 -3.10
CA ASN A 39 0.74 -23.96 -1.92
C ASN A 39 1.75 -25.10 -2.16
N VAL A 40 1.49 -26.01 -3.10
CA VAL A 40 2.37 -27.13 -3.41
C VAL A 40 3.68 -26.64 -4.02
N HIS A 41 3.65 -25.51 -4.74
CA HIS A 41 4.81 -24.90 -5.39
C HIS A 41 5.29 -23.61 -4.69
N ALA A 42 4.71 -23.27 -3.54
CA ALA A 42 5.07 -22.09 -2.77
C ALA A 42 6.33 -22.37 -1.92
N VAL A 43 7.49 -22.04 -2.46
CA VAL A 43 8.81 -22.29 -1.84
C VAL A 43 9.42 -21.06 -1.18
N ASN A 44 8.83 -19.88 -1.37
CA ASN A 44 9.29 -18.63 -0.78
C ASN A 44 8.23 -18.06 0.18
N THR A 45 8.68 -17.21 1.10
CA THR A 45 7.79 -16.53 2.06
C THR A 45 8.12 -15.05 2.09
N ILE A 46 7.12 -14.24 1.76
CA ILE A 46 7.10 -12.79 2.00
C ILE A 46 6.18 -12.49 3.18
N TYR A 47 6.06 -11.22 3.55
CA TYR A 47 5.18 -10.81 4.64
C TYR A 47 4.33 -9.59 4.29
N LEU A 48 3.17 -9.51 4.95
CA LEU A 48 2.37 -8.31 5.07
C LEU A 48 2.55 -7.71 6.46
N ASN A 49 2.61 -6.39 6.53
CA ASN A 49 2.56 -5.65 7.79
C ASN A 49 1.43 -4.61 7.72
N THR A 50 0.80 -4.34 8.86
CA THR A 50 -0.19 -3.27 9.00
C THR A 50 0.03 -2.48 10.29
N ASN A 51 -0.32 -1.20 10.26
CA ASN A 51 -0.48 -0.36 11.44
C ASN A 51 -1.96 -0.08 11.80
N GLY A 52 -2.90 -0.81 11.18
CA GLY A 52 -4.35 -0.68 11.36
C GLY A 52 -5.05 0.19 10.31
N VAL A 53 -4.30 0.89 9.45
CA VAL A 53 -4.86 1.65 8.31
C VAL A 53 -4.02 1.59 7.04
N HIS A 54 -2.75 1.17 7.13
CA HIS A 54 -1.79 1.12 6.04
C HIS A 54 -1.20 -0.28 5.94
N LEU A 55 -1.05 -0.78 4.71
CA LEU A 55 -0.39 -2.04 4.41
C LEU A 55 0.98 -1.81 3.77
N ASP A 56 1.94 -2.61 4.22
CA ASP A 56 3.24 -2.77 3.59
C ASP A 56 3.45 -4.21 3.11
N VAL A 57 4.24 -4.36 2.04
CA VAL A 57 4.76 -5.65 1.59
C VAL A 57 6.21 -5.76 2.00
N ILE A 58 6.58 -6.86 2.66
CA ILE A 58 7.93 -7.09 3.16
C ILE A 58 8.54 -8.31 2.47
N ILE A 59 9.69 -8.12 1.84
CA ILE A 59 10.40 -9.17 1.10
C ILE A 59 11.78 -9.38 1.73
N PRO A 60 12.19 -10.64 2.01
CA PRO A 60 13.58 -10.94 2.39
C PRO A 60 14.54 -10.46 1.30
N VAL A 61 15.65 -9.81 1.65
CA VAL A 61 16.58 -9.22 0.66
C VAL A 61 17.07 -10.24 -0.37
N HIS A 62 17.32 -11.49 0.03
CA HIS A 62 17.75 -12.57 -0.88
C HIS A 62 16.66 -13.03 -1.89
N GLN A 63 15.43 -12.55 -1.75
CA GLN A 63 14.28 -12.83 -2.63
C GLN A 63 13.91 -11.62 -3.51
N ILE A 64 14.68 -10.52 -3.42
CA ILE A 64 14.46 -9.31 -4.21
C ILE A 64 15.23 -9.42 -5.52
N ASP A 65 14.53 -9.22 -6.63
CA ASP A 65 15.11 -9.28 -7.96
C ASP A 65 16.00 -8.06 -8.24
N GLU A 66 16.97 -8.22 -9.14
CA GLU A 66 17.94 -7.18 -9.50
C GLU A 66 17.26 -5.87 -9.94
N GLY A 67 16.18 -5.95 -10.73
CA GLY A 67 15.42 -4.76 -11.15
C GLY A 67 14.79 -3.99 -9.99
N LEU A 68 14.30 -4.70 -8.97
CA LEU A 68 13.73 -4.07 -7.78
C LEU A 68 14.81 -3.53 -6.85
N ILE A 69 15.95 -4.20 -6.68
CA ILE A 69 16.99 -3.74 -5.76
C ILE A 69 17.86 -2.61 -6.34
N LEU A 70 18.03 -2.56 -7.66
CA LEU A 70 18.90 -1.57 -8.32
C LEU A 70 18.46 -0.14 -8.01
N GLY A 71 19.38 0.69 -7.51
CA GLY A 71 19.11 2.08 -7.14
C GLY A 71 18.39 2.27 -5.80
N LEU A 72 18.21 1.19 -5.02
CA LEU A 72 17.82 1.30 -3.61
C LEU A 72 19.08 1.39 -2.73
N ASP A 73 19.02 2.18 -1.66
CA ASP A 73 20.10 2.27 -0.68
C ASP A 73 20.01 1.10 0.33
N VAL A 74 20.53 -0.04 -0.08
CA VAL A 74 20.52 -1.31 0.67
C VAL A 74 21.94 -1.70 1.11
N GLU A 75 22.86 -0.73 1.26
CA GLU A 75 24.26 -1.01 1.66
C GLU A 75 24.39 -1.58 3.08
N ASP A 76 23.30 -1.63 3.84
CA ASP A 76 23.23 -2.15 5.20
C ASP A 76 23.03 -3.68 5.26
N GLU A 77 23.30 -4.27 6.43
CA GLU A 77 23.05 -5.68 6.80
C GLU A 77 21.53 -6.04 6.87
N ALA A 78 20.68 -5.30 6.17
CA ALA A 78 19.24 -5.49 6.15
C ALA A 78 18.89 -6.90 5.68
N GLN A 79 18.00 -7.57 6.42
CA GLN A 79 17.52 -8.91 6.07
C GLN A 79 16.21 -8.85 5.29
N TYR A 80 15.43 -7.77 5.46
CA TYR A 80 14.15 -7.56 4.82
C TYR A 80 13.98 -6.10 4.42
N LEU A 81 13.32 -5.87 3.27
CA LEU A 81 12.84 -4.56 2.85
C LEU A 81 11.32 -4.54 2.88
N SER A 82 10.78 -3.48 3.44
CA SER A 82 9.34 -3.18 3.48
C SER A 82 9.01 -2.07 2.50
N PHE A 83 7.97 -2.27 1.72
CA PHE A 83 7.51 -1.36 0.68
C PHE A 83 6.07 -0.94 0.97
N GLY A 84 5.89 0.34 1.29
CA GLY A 84 4.59 1.02 1.38
C GLY A 84 4.43 2.03 0.25
N TRP A 85 3.20 2.29 -0.20
CA TRP A 85 2.92 3.31 -1.23
C TRP A 85 1.85 4.28 -0.74
N GLY A 86 2.07 5.58 -0.93
CA GLY A 86 1.15 6.58 -0.37
C GLY A 86 1.24 7.94 -1.04
N ASP A 87 0.37 8.84 -0.59
CA ASP A 87 0.36 10.23 -1.00
C ASP A 87 1.61 10.96 -0.47
N GLU A 88 2.28 11.73 -1.35
CA GLU A 88 3.49 12.47 -0.98
C GLU A 88 3.23 13.48 0.14
N ASN A 89 2.16 14.27 0.01
CA ASN A 89 1.87 15.34 0.96
C ASN A 89 1.46 14.76 2.32
N PHE A 90 0.70 13.66 2.31
CA PHE A 90 0.32 12.94 3.52
C PHE A 90 1.55 12.40 4.25
N TYR A 91 2.44 11.67 3.58
CA TYR A 91 3.64 11.14 4.23
C TYR A 91 4.55 12.23 4.80
N LEU A 92 4.80 13.30 4.04
CA LEU A 92 5.75 14.32 4.45
C LEU A 92 5.20 15.28 5.53
N ASN A 93 3.88 15.46 5.59
CA ASN A 93 3.24 16.44 6.49
C ASN A 93 2.31 15.80 7.54
N THR A 94 2.19 14.47 7.56
CA THR A 94 1.41 13.72 8.56
C THR A 94 2.21 12.51 9.08
N PRO A 95 3.43 12.71 9.64
CA PRO A 95 4.26 11.60 10.11
C PRO A 95 3.67 10.91 11.33
N THR A 96 2.88 11.62 12.15
CA THR A 96 2.17 11.04 13.30
C THR A 96 0.67 11.25 13.20
N TRP A 97 -0.11 10.45 13.94
CA TRP A 97 -1.55 10.64 14.07
C TRP A 97 -1.94 12.00 14.65
N GLY A 98 -1.06 12.64 15.42
CA GLY A 98 -1.27 13.99 15.94
C GLY A 98 -1.25 15.08 14.88
N ASP A 99 -0.63 14.81 13.72
CA ASP A 99 -0.50 15.74 12.60
C ASP A 99 -1.67 15.63 11.62
N LEU A 100 -2.60 14.68 11.84
CA LEU A 100 -3.72 14.44 10.95
C LEU A 100 -4.69 15.62 11.00
N THR A 101 -4.75 16.38 9.90
CA THR A 101 -5.73 17.43 9.70
C THR A 101 -6.79 17.01 8.67
N PHE A 102 -8.01 17.52 8.80
CA PHE A 102 -9.05 17.33 7.78
C PHE A 102 -8.56 17.76 6.39
N LYS A 103 -7.77 18.84 6.32
CA LYS A 103 -7.18 19.33 5.09
C LYS A 103 -6.23 18.31 4.46
N ASN A 104 -5.25 17.79 5.21
CA ASN A 104 -4.30 16.81 4.67
C ASN A 104 -5.01 15.52 4.22
N ALA A 105 -6.00 15.04 4.98
CA ALA A 105 -6.80 13.88 4.61
C ALA A 105 -7.65 14.15 3.35
N PHE A 106 -8.30 15.31 3.27
CA PHE A 106 -9.09 15.70 2.11
C PHE A 106 -8.23 15.86 0.85
N ASP A 107 -7.09 16.54 0.97
CA ASP A 107 -6.16 16.76 -0.13
C ASP A 107 -5.66 15.42 -0.67
N ALA A 108 -5.23 14.50 0.20
CA ALA A 108 -4.80 13.17 -0.20
C ALA A 108 -5.91 12.36 -0.92
N LEU A 109 -7.16 12.46 -0.46
CA LEU A 109 -8.26 11.66 -1.01
C LEU A 109 -8.86 12.22 -2.31
N PHE A 110 -8.88 13.54 -2.47
CA PHE A 110 -9.66 14.21 -3.52
C PHE A 110 -8.85 15.10 -4.46
N LEU A 111 -7.63 15.50 -4.09
CA LEU A 111 -6.75 16.25 -4.98
C LEU A 111 -5.73 15.32 -5.64
N LYS A 112 -5.36 15.66 -6.88
CA LYS A 112 -4.37 14.89 -7.63
C LYS A 112 -2.97 15.22 -7.08
N GLY A 113 -2.50 14.39 -6.16
CA GLY A 113 -1.14 14.43 -5.61
C GLY A 113 -0.15 13.55 -6.37
N ASN A 114 1.13 13.77 -6.11
CA ASN A 114 2.18 12.80 -6.38
C ASN A 114 2.13 11.67 -5.35
N SER A 115 2.83 10.58 -5.63
CA SER A 115 2.97 9.47 -4.69
C SER A 115 4.42 9.19 -4.34
N LEU A 116 4.61 8.51 -3.22
CA LEU A 116 5.89 8.03 -2.73
C LEU A 116 5.83 6.54 -2.46
N ILE A 117 6.96 5.86 -2.61
CA ILE A 117 7.24 4.59 -1.98
C ILE A 117 8.00 4.88 -0.69
N HIS A 118 7.51 4.32 0.41
CA HIS A 118 8.19 4.27 1.69
C HIS A 118 8.95 2.95 1.77
N LEU A 119 10.28 3.03 1.79
CA LEU A 119 11.16 1.88 1.92
C LEU A 119 11.67 1.81 3.35
N THR A 120 11.42 0.73 4.09
CA THR A 120 11.98 0.52 5.43
C THR A 120 12.88 -0.72 5.44
N LYS A 121 14.07 -0.56 6.00
CA LYS A 121 15.07 -1.63 6.19
C LYS A 121 14.86 -2.30 7.54
N TYR A 122 14.81 -3.63 7.55
CA TYR A 122 14.68 -4.43 8.77
C TYR A 122 15.79 -5.48 8.88
N PHE A 123 16.42 -5.54 10.05
CA PHE A 123 17.53 -6.45 10.35
C PHE A 123 17.10 -7.80 10.93
N ARG A 124 15.80 -7.96 11.21
CA ARG A 124 15.20 -9.21 11.69
C ARG A 124 13.70 -9.22 11.37
N LYS A 125 13.12 -10.41 11.33
CA LYS A 125 11.67 -10.60 11.25
C LYS A 125 10.99 -10.18 12.56
N TYR A 126 9.83 -9.54 12.46
CA TYR A 126 8.97 -9.23 13.61
C TYR A 126 7.78 -10.21 13.74
N PRO A 127 7.31 -10.51 14.97
CA PRO A 127 6.24 -11.48 15.19
C PRO A 127 4.87 -11.10 14.62
N ASN A 128 4.58 -9.80 14.48
CA ASN A 128 3.30 -9.29 14.01
C ASN A 128 3.16 -9.30 12.48
N TRP A 129 4.20 -9.71 11.75
CA TRP A 129 4.15 -9.82 10.30
C TRP A 129 3.39 -11.07 9.86
N VAL A 130 2.45 -10.88 8.94
CA VAL A 130 1.61 -11.95 8.41
C VAL A 130 2.35 -12.63 7.27
N ALA A 131 2.64 -13.92 7.42
CA ALA A 131 3.36 -14.69 6.41
C ALA A 131 2.50 -14.98 5.19
N VAL A 132 3.09 -14.83 4.00
CA VAL A 132 2.45 -15.14 2.72
C VAL A 132 3.41 -16.04 1.95
N ASN A 133 3.00 -17.29 1.74
CA ASN A 133 3.76 -18.23 0.92
C ASN A 133 3.50 -17.96 -0.55
N VAL A 134 4.56 -17.87 -1.34
CA VAL A 134 4.51 -17.50 -2.75
C VAL A 134 5.31 -18.48 -3.60
N THR A 135 4.81 -18.78 -4.80
CA THR A 135 5.61 -19.49 -5.81
C THR A 135 6.66 -18.56 -6.40
N LYS A 136 7.64 -19.12 -7.11
CA LYS A 136 8.66 -18.33 -7.82
C LYS A 136 8.04 -17.32 -8.79
N VAL A 137 7.06 -17.74 -9.59
CA VAL A 137 6.38 -16.89 -10.59
C VAL A 137 5.61 -15.75 -9.92
N GLN A 138 4.95 -16.02 -8.79
CA GLN A 138 4.24 -14.98 -8.04
C GLN A 138 5.22 -13.96 -7.45
N LEU A 139 6.35 -14.42 -6.92
CA LEU A 139 7.40 -13.55 -6.39
C LEU A 139 8.05 -12.67 -7.48
N GLU A 140 8.36 -13.22 -8.65
CA GLU A 140 8.90 -12.47 -9.79
C GLU A 140 7.91 -11.40 -10.27
N THR A 141 6.62 -11.75 -10.38
CA THR A 141 5.58 -10.80 -10.78
C THR A 141 5.41 -9.68 -9.74
N LEU A 142 5.52 -10.02 -8.45
CA LEU A 142 5.46 -9.05 -7.36
C LEU A 142 6.66 -8.11 -7.40
N ASN A 143 7.88 -8.63 -7.54
CA ASN A 143 9.10 -7.84 -7.68
C ASN A 143 8.99 -6.85 -8.84
N HIS A 144 8.50 -7.31 -10.00
CA HIS A 144 8.29 -6.45 -11.16
C HIS A 144 7.25 -5.36 -10.89
N TYR A 145 6.11 -5.70 -10.26
CA TYR A 145 5.09 -4.71 -9.88
C TYR A 145 5.64 -3.63 -8.93
N LEU A 146 6.43 -4.04 -7.94
CA LEU A 146 7.08 -3.11 -7.01
C LEU A 146 8.12 -2.24 -7.74
N SER A 147 8.90 -2.82 -8.64
CA SER A 147 9.90 -2.10 -9.44
C SER A 147 9.24 -1.02 -10.31
N ASP A 148 8.18 -1.37 -11.03
CA ASP A 148 7.41 -0.46 -11.89
C ASP A 148 6.69 0.66 -11.12
N SER A 149 6.52 0.46 -9.81
CA SER A 149 5.92 1.48 -8.95
C SER A 149 6.88 2.65 -8.68
N PHE A 150 8.20 2.48 -8.85
CA PHE A 150 9.16 3.57 -8.68
C PHE A 150 9.16 4.51 -9.89
N LYS A 151 9.26 5.81 -9.62
CA LYS A 151 9.49 6.81 -10.65
C LYS A 151 10.98 6.94 -10.92
N LEU A 152 11.35 6.83 -12.19
CA LEU A 152 12.72 6.96 -12.66
C LEU A 152 13.00 8.40 -13.14
N ASP A 153 14.25 8.83 -13.02
CA ASP A 153 14.74 10.08 -13.62
C ASP A 153 15.15 9.91 -15.09
N GLY A 154 15.75 10.96 -15.67
CA GLY A 154 16.21 10.94 -17.06
C GLY A 154 17.37 9.97 -17.35
N SER A 155 18.06 9.48 -16.31
CA SER A 155 19.11 8.45 -16.39
C SER A 155 18.57 7.04 -16.17
N GLY A 156 17.30 6.88 -15.81
CA GLY A 156 16.71 5.59 -15.47
C GLY A 156 16.94 5.18 -14.01
N GLU A 157 17.36 6.10 -13.14
CA GLU A 157 17.58 5.82 -11.71
C GLU A 157 16.34 6.17 -10.87
N LYS A 158 16.13 5.44 -9.78
CA LYS A 158 15.03 5.69 -8.84
C LYS A 158 15.24 7.02 -8.12
N ILE A 159 14.22 7.88 -8.12
CA ILE A 159 14.34 9.22 -7.53
C ILE A 159 14.12 9.14 -6.01
N ILE A 160 15.21 9.18 -5.25
CA ILE A 160 15.21 9.26 -3.78
C ILE A 160 15.00 10.70 -3.27
N LEU A 161 14.26 10.85 -2.18
CA LEU A 161 14.16 12.10 -1.41
C LEU A 161 15.20 12.04 -0.28
N LYS A 162 16.45 12.43 -0.59
CA LYS A 162 17.56 12.35 0.37
C LYS A 162 17.24 13.06 1.69
N GLY A 163 17.51 12.38 2.80
CA GLY A 163 17.26 12.89 4.16
C GLY A 163 15.77 12.98 4.53
N LYS A 164 14.90 12.24 3.83
CA LYS A 164 13.47 12.12 4.16
C LYS A 164 13.14 10.65 4.44
N GLY A 165 12.64 10.43 5.65
CA GLY A 165 12.16 9.17 6.22
C GLY A 165 11.47 9.50 7.54
N TYR A 166 10.89 8.51 8.22
CA TYR A 166 10.40 8.68 9.59
C TYR A 166 11.48 8.39 10.64
N SER A 167 12.59 7.79 10.25
CA SER A 167 13.64 7.24 11.09
C SER A 167 14.96 7.10 10.30
N ASP A 168 16.00 6.54 10.94
CA ASP A 168 17.32 6.37 10.30
C ASP A 168 17.39 5.13 9.38
N ASN A 169 16.39 4.24 9.43
CA ASN A 169 16.36 3.00 8.66
C ASN A 169 15.28 2.99 7.55
N ASP A 170 14.72 4.15 7.21
CA ASP A 170 13.72 4.28 6.17
C ASP A 170 13.92 5.52 5.29
N GLU A 171 13.41 5.42 4.07
CA GLU A 171 13.59 6.44 3.05
C GLU A 171 12.34 6.54 2.17
N PHE A 172 12.19 7.70 1.54
CA PHE A 172 11.16 7.93 0.53
C PHE A 172 11.73 8.02 -0.88
N TYR A 173 11.06 7.32 -1.80
CA TYR A 173 11.30 7.40 -3.23
C TYR A 173 10.06 7.92 -3.95
N ARG A 174 10.24 8.70 -5.02
CA ARG A 174 9.13 9.08 -5.90
C ARG A 174 8.50 7.83 -6.52
N ALA A 175 7.18 7.81 -6.58
CA ALA A 175 6.43 6.70 -7.15
C ALA A 175 5.55 7.13 -8.33
N ASN A 176 5.19 6.14 -9.15
CA ASN A 176 4.28 6.30 -10.26
C ASN A 176 2.82 6.28 -9.80
N GLY A 177 2.03 7.20 -10.35
CA GLY A 177 0.60 7.34 -10.10
C GLY A 177 0.27 8.40 -9.05
N SER A 178 -1.04 8.52 -8.77
CA SER A 178 -1.60 9.53 -7.86
C SER A 178 -2.54 8.86 -6.86
N TYR A 179 -2.46 9.30 -5.61
CA TYR A 179 -3.35 8.84 -4.55
C TYR A 179 -4.76 9.40 -4.75
N SER A 180 -5.77 8.62 -4.35
CA SER A 180 -7.18 9.05 -4.30
C SER A 180 -7.98 8.09 -3.44
N CYS A 181 -9.25 8.40 -3.17
CA CYS A 181 -10.16 7.45 -2.53
C CYS A 181 -10.37 6.13 -3.33
N PHE A 182 -10.02 6.08 -4.62
CA PHE A 182 -10.08 4.84 -5.42
C PHE A 182 -8.74 4.13 -5.57
N LYS A 183 -7.63 4.84 -5.35
CA LYS A 183 -6.25 4.32 -5.39
C LYS A 183 -5.54 4.75 -4.12
N THR A 184 -5.68 3.91 -3.10
CA THR A 184 -5.08 4.08 -1.77
C THR A 184 -3.84 3.18 -1.60
N CYS A 185 -3.14 3.31 -0.47
CA CYS A 185 -2.08 2.40 -0.05
C CYS A 185 -2.53 0.93 -0.04
N ASN A 186 -3.67 0.66 0.61
CA ASN A 186 -4.24 -0.68 0.70
C ASN A 186 -4.68 -1.21 -0.66
N THR A 187 -5.20 -0.34 -1.53
CA THR A 187 -5.54 -0.70 -2.92
C THR A 187 -4.30 -1.05 -3.73
N TRP A 188 -3.18 -0.35 -3.52
CA TRP A 188 -1.91 -0.60 -4.18
C TRP A 188 -1.36 -1.98 -3.78
N VAL A 189 -1.28 -2.29 -2.48
CA VAL A 189 -0.85 -3.62 -2.00
C VAL A 189 -1.80 -4.73 -2.50
N ASN A 190 -3.11 -4.52 -2.41
CA ASN A 190 -4.09 -5.46 -2.95
C ASN A 190 -3.92 -5.69 -4.46
N SER A 191 -3.56 -4.66 -5.22
CA SER A 191 -3.32 -4.77 -6.66
C SER A 191 -2.02 -5.51 -6.95
N ALA A 192 -0.96 -5.27 -6.18
CA ALA A 192 0.29 -6.04 -6.28
C ALA A 192 0.01 -7.54 -6.11
N PHE A 193 -0.76 -7.90 -5.08
CA PHE A 193 -1.15 -9.29 -4.82
C PHE A 193 -2.02 -9.85 -5.94
N LYS A 194 -3.05 -9.10 -6.36
CA LYS A 194 -3.96 -9.51 -7.43
C LYS A 194 -3.23 -9.78 -8.75
N THR A 195 -2.34 -8.87 -9.16
CA THR A 195 -1.54 -8.98 -10.38
C THR A 195 -0.56 -10.14 -10.31
N SER A 196 0.00 -10.40 -9.12
CA SER A 196 0.91 -11.52 -8.87
C SER A 196 0.21 -12.86 -8.73
N GLY A 197 -1.10 -12.95 -9.00
CA GLY A 197 -1.85 -14.20 -8.86
C GLY A 197 -2.02 -14.67 -7.41
N LEU A 198 -1.74 -13.81 -6.43
CA LEU A 198 -1.95 -14.07 -5.01
C LEU A 198 -3.41 -13.82 -4.64
N LYS A 199 -3.90 -14.53 -3.61
CA LYS A 199 -5.25 -14.34 -3.07
C LYS A 199 -5.42 -12.89 -2.64
N SER A 200 -6.46 -12.22 -3.13
CA SER A 200 -6.66 -10.80 -2.88
C SER A 200 -8.13 -10.41 -2.92
N CYS A 201 -8.47 -9.18 -2.56
CA CYS A 201 -9.79 -8.61 -2.78
C CYS A 201 -9.94 -8.27 -4.27
N TYR A 202 -11.18 -8.27 -4.75
CA TYR A 202 -11.49 -7.66 -6.03
C TYR A 202 -11.01 -6.20 -6.05
N TRP A 203 -11.36 -5.45 -5.01
CA TRP A 203 -10.84 -4.13 -4.69
C TRP A 203 -11.05 -3.83 -3.19
N THR A 204 -10.12 -3.14 -2.54
CA THR A 204 -10.30 -2.68 -1.16
C THR A 204 -9.47 -1.43 -0.88
N PRO A 205 -9.99 -0.45 -0.12
CA PRO A 205 -9.23 0.64 0.47
C PRO A 205 -8.86 0.34 1.93
N PHE A 206 -9.24 -0.83 2.48
CA PHE A 206 -9.08 -1.18 3.89
C PHE A 206 -7.97 -2.22 4.06
N ASP A 207 -7.16 -2.07 5.10
CA ASP A 207 -6.07 -2.99 5.42
C ASP A 207 -6.60 -4.39 5.78
N PHE A 208 -7.66 -4.45 6.59
CA PHE A 208 -8.31 -5.69 7.02
C PHE A 208 -8.78 -6.53 5.85
N GLY A 209 -9.07 -5.90 4.70
CA GLY A 209 -9.56 -6.57 3.50
C GLY A 209 -8.59 -7.62 2.97
N LEU A 210 -7.31 -7.24 2.86
CA LEU A 210 -6.27 -8.12 2.36
C LEU A 210 -5.67 -8.98 3.47
N ILE A 211 -5.38 -8.39 4.63
CA ILE A 211 -4.66 -9.11 5.70
C ILE A 211 -5.46 -10.33 6.20
N ASN A 212 -6.79 -10.21 6.32
CA ASN A 212 -7.68 -11.29 6.76
C ASN A 212 -7.76 -12.46 5.76
N LYS A 213 -7.15 -12.34 4.58
CA LYS A 213 -7.04 -13.46 3.63
C LYS A 213 -5.88 -14.40 3.94
N TYR A 214 -4.98 -13.98 4.84
CA TYR A 214 -3.73 -14.65 5.21
C TYR A 214 -3.57 -14.84 6.71
N THR A 215 -4.44 -14.26 7.53
CA THR A 215 -4.57 -14.57 8.96
C THR A 215 -5.79 -15.46 9.17
N ASP A 216 -5.59 -16.61 9.83
CA ASP A 216 -6.67 -17.51 10.23
C ASP A 216 -7.55 -16.91 11.35
#